data_AF-A0AAF0BSG1-F1
#
_entry.id   AF-A0AAF0BSG1-F1
#
_cell.length_a   1.000
_cell.length_b   1.000
_cell.length_c   1.000
_cell.angle_alpha   90.00
_cell.angle_beta   90.00
_cell.angle_gamma   90.00
#
_symmetry.space_group_name_H-M   'P 1'
#
loop_
_entity.id
_entity.type
_entity.pdbx_description
1 polymer ?
#
loop_
_entity_poly.entity_id
_entity_poly.type
_entity_poly.pdbx_seq_one_letter_code
_entity_poly.pdbx_strand_id
1 'polypeptide(L)'
;MTTHPPEGHRPAPHHHRARRPLTALLAAVLALVTMVAITTSGPSPVAAAEGTGTGPGGQTLTVSEVDGLDPEGSTVTVTGAGFTEAAGFDNDEDGIYLSFCVDNGPGQTPTPCLGGVDMTGQTHTSRWITNNGIPGQPALTVPMGSDGTFTTTLTVIAQDDNTDCLDLPDGKECKIFTRADHRASGDRSQDVRVPVTFGAQGGTVTLDRSTGLDAAGDSVVVSGTGFPTDSPGLYVVFGPVPEGNQTAAPFSPAAYVRSSSIASDGSWQITLPGIKARYTTRDGTSYDFLEGGGHISTFRAQGQPDPDGLWATSTPVSFDVRTADESYVTAAMTDFLGAKPTAEQVDAGVVVLQSKGRKGFLAELSTSDEWLTALVDGLYEDTLGREGDEGGVAFWVDELRSGRRSVATVAAQFYSSGEYFNGIGGGTVETWIDDLYEKILLRPADAGGRAYWVAEVEAKGRGNVARRFYQSGESARTRVDALYQSLLGRPADQGGLDFWGPRVVASGDLTLAVSLAAGGEYVQKSALRFP
;
A
#
# COMPACT_ATOMS: atom_id res chain seq x y z
N MET A 1 25.85 -40.59 -35.39
CA MET A 1 26.26 -39.18 -35.58
C MET A 1 25.03 -38.43 -36.08
N THR A 2 24.29 -37.82 -35.16
CA THR A 2 23.09 -37.04 -35.45
C THR A 2 23.29 -35.69 -34.74
N THR A 3 23.51 -34.67 -35.54
CA THR A 3 23.82 -33.30 -35.14
C THR A 3 22.53 -32.56 -34.76
N HIS A 4 22.46 -32.01 -33.55
CA HIS A 4 21.45 -31.02 -33.15
C HIS A 4 21.88 -29.60 -33.60
N PRO A 5 20.96 -28.73 -34.06
CA PRO A 5 21.26 -27.32 -34.29
C PRO A 5 21.13 -26.52 -32.96
N PRO A 6 21.80 -25.35 -32.82
CA PRO A 6 21.77 -24.57 -31.60
C PRO A 6 20.50 -23.71 -31.48
N GLU A 7 20.01 -23.57 -30.25
CA GLU A 7 18.87 -22.75 -29.86
C GLU A 7 19.11 -21.26 -30.14
N GLY A 8 18.13 -20.63 -30.78
CA GLY A 8 18.11 -19.18 -31.00
C GLY A 8 17.85 -18.41 -29.71
N HIS A 9 18.70 -17.41 -29.45
CA HIS A 9 18.48 -16.40 -28.42
C HIS A 9 17.13 -15.69 -28.63
N ARG A 10 16.23 -15.80 -27.65
CA ARG A 10 15.05 -14.93 -27.54
C ARG A 10 15.47 -13.55 -27.01
N PRO A 11 15.01 -12.43 -27.59
CA PRO A 11 15.25 -11.10 -27.03
C PRO A 11 14.50 -10.94 -25.70
N ALA A 12 15.13 -10.23 -24.75
CA ALA A 12 14.57 -9.91 -23.44
C ALA A 12 13.28 -9.06 -23.56
N PRO A 13 12.34 -9.18 -22.61
CA PRO A 13 11.09 -8.43 -22.64
C PRO A 13 11.36 -6.92 -22.45
N HIS A 14 10.71 -6.11 -23.29
CA HIS A 14 10.69 -4.66 -23.14
C HIS A 14 10.05 -4.29 -21.80
N HIS A 15 10.86 -3.82 -20.85
CA HIS A 15 10.35 -3.14 -19.67
C HIS A 15 9.68 -1.83 -20.12
N HIS A 16 8.42 -1.64 -19.72
CA HIS A 16 7.72 -0.36 -19.87
C HIS A 16 8.53 0.73 -19.16
N ARG A 17 9.19 1.60 -19.94
CA ARG A 17 9.82 2.82 -19.41
C ARG A 17 8.72 3.71 -18.82
N ALA A 18 8.88 4.10 -17.56
CA ALA A 18 8.07 5.13 -16.95
C ALA A 18 8.12 6.40 -17.83
N ARG A 19 6.97 7.04 -18.04
CA ARG A 19 6.88 8.28 -18.82
C ARG A 19 7.67 9.36 -18.08
N ARG A 20 8.66 9.95 -18.74
CA ARG A 20 9.49 11.04 -18.22
C ARG A 20 8.75 12.38 -18.35
N PRO A 21 8.87 13.29 -17.37
CA PRO A 21 8.22 14.61 -17.44
C PRO A 21 8.79 15.46 -18.58
N LEU A 22 8.08 16.50 -19.06
CA LEU A 22 8.55 17.31 -20.20
C LEU A 22 9.90 17.98 -19.96
N THR A 23 10.18 18.30 -18.70
CA THR A 23 11.49 18.82 -18.26
C THR A 23 12.62 17.86 -18.62
N ALA A 24 12.36 16.55 -18.61
CA ALA A 24 13.31 15.50 -18.95
C ALA A 24 13.36 15.11 -20.46
N LEU A 25 12.54 15.73 -21.32
CA LEU A 25 12.56 15.51 -22.79
C LEU A 25 13.19 16.68 -23.55
N LEU A 26 13.29 17.83 -22.90
CA LEU A 26 14.15 18.94 -23.33
C LEU A 26 15.65 18.63 -23.12
N ALA A 27 15.98 17.57 -22.37
CA ALA A 27 17.34 17.18 -21.96
C ALA A 27 17.74 15.68 -22.14
N ALA A 28 16.83 14.70 -22.05
CA ALA A 28 16.94 13.27 -22.46
C ALA A 28 18.35 12.57 -22.43
N VAL A 29 18.69 11.48 -21.70
CA VAL A 29 17.95 10.38 -21.01
C VAL A 29 18.86 9.54 -20.04
N LEU A 30 18.34 8.99 -18.89
CA LEU A 30 18.87 7.78 -18.15
C LEU A 30 19.40 7.79 -16.67
N ALA A 31 18.63 7.77 -15.55
CA ALA A 31 19.16 7.35 -14.21
C ALA A 31 18.13 6.62 -13.30
N LEU A 32 18.60 5.69 -12.43
CA LEU A 32 17.80 4.97 -11.41
C LEU A 32 18.68 4.48 -10.21
N VAL A 33 18.42 4.91 -8.96
CA VAL A 33 18.94 4.32 -7.69
C VAL A 33 18.00 4.61 -6.51
N THR A 34 17.91 3.71 -5.51
CA THR A 34 17.85 3.88 -4.00
C THR A 34 17.09 2.69 -3.35
N MET A 35 17.16 2.29 -2.05
CA MET A 35 17.93 2.62 -0.83
C MET A 35 17.82 1.45 0.20
N VAL A 36 18.53 1.57 1.33
CA VAL A 36 18.58 0.67 2.52
C VAL A 36 17.61 1.13 3.63
N ALA A 37 17.17 0.19 4.48
CA ALA A 37 16.16 0.33 5.55
C ALA A 37 16.69 0.82 6.92
N ILE A 38 15.79 1.40 7.73
CA ILE A 38 15.98 1.76 9.16
C ILE A 38 14.93 1.01 9.99
N THR A 39 15.32 0.47 11.15
CA THR A 39 14.44 -0.20 12.12
C THR A 39 14.08 0.73 13.28
N THR A 40 12.86 0.58 13.81
CA THR A 40 12.47 1.13 15.12
C THR A 40 11.81 0.06 15.98
N SER A 41 12.01 0.16 17.29
CA SER A 41 11.58 -0.77 18.33
C SER A 41 10.16 -0.46 18.81
N GLY A 42 9.28 -1.48 18.82
CA GLY A 42 7.90 -1.38 19.32
C GLY A 42 7.76 -1.51 20.85
N PRO A 43 6.58 -1.12 21.40
CA PRO A 43 6.30 -1.13 22.83
C PRO A 43 5.92 -2.53 23.35
N SER A 44 6.08 -2.75 24.66
CA SER A 44 5.69 -3.98 25.36
C SER A 44 4.17 -4.16 25.46
N PRO A 45 3.66 -5.42 25.48
CA PRO A 45 2.22 -5.69 25.50
C PRO A 45 1.55 -5.30 26.82
N VAL A 46 0.33 -4.79 26.72
CA VAL A 46 -0.60 -4.48 27.81
C VAL A 46 -1.18 -5.79 28.34
N ALA A 47 -1.28 -5.95 29.66
CA ALA A 47 -1.93 -7.13 30.27
C ALA A 47 -3.43 -7.16 29.96
N ALA A 48 -3.99 -8.34 29.68
CA ALA A 48 -5.40 -8.55 29.38
C ALA A 48 -6.31 -8.18 30.59
N ALA A 49 -7.56 -7.81 30.31
CA ALA A 49 -8.50 -7.30 31.32
C ALA A 49 -9.22 -8.41 32.10
N GLU A 50 -9.27 -8.26 33.43
CA GLU A 50 -10.00 -9.12 34.36
C GLU A 50 -11.51 -8.79 34.36
N GLY A 51 -12.38 -9.79 34.49
CA GLY A 51 -13.84 -9.60 34.55
C GLY A 51 -14.45 -10.18 35.82
N THR A 52 -15.52 -9.56 36.34
CA THR A 52 -16.20 -10.00 37.56
C THR A 52 -17.72 -10.00 37.41
N GLY A 53 -18.37 -11.03 37.93
CA GLY A 53 -19.82 -11.17 38.02
C GLY A 53 -20.29 -11.27 39.48
N THR A 54 -21.54 -10.87 39.74
CA THR A 54 -22.16 -10.95 41.06
C THR A 54 -23.46 -11.74 40.98
N GLY A 55 -23.65 -12.69 41.90
CA GLY A 55 -24.83 -13.54 41.96
C GLY A 55 -25.91 -13.06 42.94
N PRO A 56 -27.07 -13.75 42.99
CA PRO A 56 -28.24 -13.33 43.77
C PRO A 56 -28.03 -13.17 45.28
N GLY A 57 -27.14 -13.97 45.88
CA GLY A 57 -26.79 -13.91 47.30
C GLY A 57 -25.63 -12.96 47.62
N GLY A 58 -25.14 -12.19 46.64
CA GLY A 58 -23.98 -11.31 46.78
C GLY A 58 -22.62 -11.98 46.56
N GLN A 59 -22.61 -13.27 46.19
CA GLN A 59 -21.39 -13.97 45.81
C GLN A 59 -20.77 -13.36 44.55
N THR A 60 -19.45 -13.46 44.41
CA THR A 60 -18.69 -12.93 43.27
C THR A 60 -17.90 -14.02 42.57
N LEU A 61 -17.78 -13.89 41.25
CA LEU A 61 -16.92 -14.72 40.42
C LEU A 61 -16.01 -13.81 39.59
N THR A 62 -14.69 -13.94 39.77
CA THR A 62 -13.66 -13.19 39.06
C THR A 62 -12.94 -14.11 38.09
N VAL A 63 -12.76 -13.66 36.86
CA VAL A 63 -12.06 -14.39 35.78
C VAL A 63 -10.87 -13.55 35.34
N SER A 64 -9.68 -14.17 35.33
CA SER A 64 -8.40 -13.49 35.05
C SER A 64 -8.33 -12.81 33.68
N GLU A 65 -9.11 -13.29 32.73
CA GLU A 65 -9.15 -12.79 31.36
C GLU A 65 -10.56 -13.00 30.79
N VAL A 66 -11.19 -11.94 30.31
CA VAL A 66 -12.53 -11.99 29.72
C VAL A 66 -12.61 -11.41 28.32
N ASP A 67 -11.56 -10.74 27.85
CA ASP A 67 -11.56 -10.10 26.54
C ASP A 67 -10.57 -10.75 25.59
N GLY A 68 -10.98 -10.95 24.34
CA GLY A 68 -10.09 -11.44 23.29
C GLY A 68 -9.63 -12.89 23.43
N LEU A 69 -10.42 -13.75 24.09
CA LEU A 69 -10.10 -15.17 24.27
C LEU A 69 -9.86 -15.86 22.93
N ASP A 70 -8.91 -16.80 22.89
CA ASP A 70 -8.67 -17.69 21.76
C ASP A 70 -9.88 -18.62 21.57
N PRO A 71 -10.56 -18.58 20.40
CA PRO A 71 -11.68 -19.47 20.10
C PRO A 71 -11.34 -20.96 20.12
N GLU A 72 -10.09 -21.33 19.85
CA GLU A 72 -9.64 -22.74 19.86
C GLU A 72 -9.38 -23.26 21.28
N GLY A 73 -9.18 -22.36 22.25
CA GLY A 73 -9.00 -22.73 23.65
C GLY A 73 -8.19 -21.74 24.47
N SER A 74 -8.84 -21.11 25.44
CA SER A 74 -8.19 -20.29 26.47
C SER A 74 -8.29 -20.95 27.84
N THR A 75 -7.19 -21.01 28.59
CA THR A 75 -7.23 -21.44 30.00
C THR A 75 -7.25 -20.20 30.90
N VAL A 76 -8.38 -19.95 31.55
CA VAL A 76 -8.56 -18.81 32.47
C VAL A 76 -8.50 -19.25 33.92
N THR A 77 -7.99 -18.39 34.80
CA THR A 77 -8.10 -18.58 36.26
C THR A 77 -9.41 -17.97 36.73
N VAL A 78 -10.15 -18.72 37.55
CA VAL A 78 -11.44 -18.31 38.10
C VAL A 78 -11.39 -18.37 39.61
N THR A 79 -11.75 -17.27 40.27
CA THR A 79 -11.85 -17.15 41.73
C THR A 79 -13.28 -16.82 42.12
N GLY A 80 -13.86 -17.66 42.98
CA GLY A 80 -15.18 -17.44 43.57
C GLY A 80 -15.08 -17.03 45.04
N ALA A 81 -16.00 -16.18 45.50
CA ALA A 81 -16.13 -15.79 46.90
C ALA A 81 -17.60 -15.61 47.30
N GLY A 82 -17.92 -15.89 48.57
CA GLY A 82 -19.27 -15.69 49.14
C GLY A 82 -20.23 -16.87 48.97
N PHE A 83 -19.75 -18.04 48.53
CA PHE A 83 -20.54 -19.26 48.39
C PHE A 83 -20.64 -20.00 49.74
N THR A 84 -21.47 -19.50 50.65
CA THR A 84 -21.55 -19.98 52.06
C THR A 84 -22.93 -20.51 52.45
N GLU A 85 -22.99 -21.29 53.53
CA GLU A 85 -24.26 -21.74 54.15
C GLU A 85 -25.18 -20.56 54.50
N ALA A 86 -24.61 -19.44 54.95
CA ALA A 86 -25.36 -18.23 55.27
C ALA A 86 -26.04 -17.60 54.04
N ALA A 87 -25.54 -17.88 52.83
CA ALA A 87 -26.15 -17.53 51.56
C ALA A 87 -27.16 -18.60 51.06
N GLY A 88 -27.45 -19.62 51.87
CA GLY A 88 -28.39 -20.70 51.58
C GLY A 88 -27.79 -21.89 50.85
N PHE A 89 -26.46 -22.08 50.91
CA PHE A 89 -25.75 -23.14 50.18
C PHE A 89 -24.79 -23.91 51.07
N ASP A 90 -25.06 -25.20 51.27
CA ASP A 90 -24.26 -26.09 52.10
C ASP A 90 -23.18 -26.77 51.25
N ASN A 91 -21.90 -26.47 51.49
CA ASN A 91 -20.80 -27.03 50.71
C ASN A 91 -20.36 -28.44 51.15
N ASP A 92 -20.88 -28.93 52.27
CA ASP A 92 -20.71 -30.29 52.79
C ASP A 92 -21.83 -31.23 52.30
N GLU A 93 -22.99 -30.70 51.90
CA GLU A 93 -24.08 -31.49 51.30
C GLU A 93 -24.19 -31.29 49.77
N ASP A 94 -23.98 -30.06 49.28
CA ASP A 94 -24.11 -29.65 47.88
C ASP A 94 -22.76 -29.36 47.20
N GLY A 95 -22.82 -29.01 45.91
CA GLY A 95 -21.67 -28.59 45.10
C GLY A 95 -22.05 -27.57 44.02
N ILE A 96 -21.05 -26.99 43.38
CA ILE A 96 -21.20 -25.99 42.32
C ILE A 96 -20.56 -26.53 41.05
N TYR A 97 -21.21 -26.34 39.91
CA TYR A 97 -20.55 -26.43 38.62
C TYR A 97 -20.07 -25.06 38.16
N LEU A 98 -18.79 -24.97 37.81
CA LEU A 98 -18.21 -23.89 37.01
C LEU A 98 -18.05 -24.38 35.57
N SER A 99 -18.62 -23.67 34.61
CA SER A 99 -18.63 -24.08 33.20
C SER A 99 -18.84 -22.90 32.25
N PHE A 100 -18.46 -23.06 30.98
CA PHE A 100 -18.76 -22.10 29.92
C PHE A 100 -20.02 -22.53 29.16
N CYS A 101 -21.06 -21.69 29.13
CA CYS A 101 -22.37 -22.07 28.60
C CYS A 101 -23.08 -20.92 27.88
N VAL A 102 -24.08 -21.27 27.06
CA VAL A 102 -25.05 -20.30 26.53
C VAL A 102 -25.93 -19.74 27.66
N ASP A 103 -26.00 -18.42 27.77
CA ASP A 103 -26.89 -17.71 28.69
C ASP A 103 -28.34 -17.77 28.18
N ASN A 104 -29.18 -18.51 28.90
CA ASN A 104 -30.61 -18.57 28.58
C ASN A 104 -31.45 -17.45 29.22
N GLY A 105 -30.80 -16.54 29.93
CA GLY A 105 -31.43 -15.42 30.62
C GLY A 105 -31.70 -15.69 32.11
N PRO A 106 -32.19 -14.68 32.83
CA PRO A 106 -32.38 -14.76 34.29
C PRO A 106 -33.31 -15.90 34.70
N GLY A 107 -32.89 -16.69 35.70
CA GLY A 107 -33.67 -17.80 36.26
C GLY A 107 -33.78 -19.03 35.36
N GLN A 108 -33.22 -18.99 34.15
CA GLN A 108 -33.14 -20.14 33.24
C GLN A 108 -31.82 -20.87 33.41
N THR A 109 -31.82 -22.18 33.18
CA THR A 109 -30.60 -22.99 33.23
C THR A 109 -29.66 -22.60 32.08
N PRO A 110 -28.39 -22.25 32.35
CA PRO A 110 -27.37 -22.11 31.32
C PRO A 110 -27.13 -23.45 30.63
N THR A 111 -27.36 -23.51 29.32
CA THR A 111 -27.23 -24.71 28.48
C THR A 111 -27.44 -24.37 26.99
N PRO A 112 -26.80 -25.07 26.04
CA PRO A 112 -25.73 -26.05 26.21
C PRO A 112 -24.47 -25.43 26.82
N CYS A 113 -23.66 -26.29 27.46
CA CYS A 113 -22.36 -25.92 28.00
C CYS A 113 -21.27 -26.58 27.16
N LEU A 114 -20.28 -25.80 26.74
CA LEU A 114 -19.27 -26.22 25.79
C LEU A 114 -18.19 -27.06 26.48
N GLY A 115 -17.69 -28.07 25.77
CA GLY A 115 -16.67 -28.98 26.28
C GLY A 115 -17.17 -30.03 27.27
N GLY A 116 -18.48 -30.09 27.52
CA GLY A 116 -19.14 -31.16 28.27
C GLY A 116 -18.82 -31.23 29.76
N VAL A 117 -19.26 -32.31 30.40
CA VAL A 117 -18.98 -32.59 31.82
C VAL A 117 -17.62 -33.29 31.92
N ASP A 118 -16.65 -32.67 32.59
CA ASP A 118 -15.34 -33.26 32.79
C ASP A 118 -15.39 -34.35 33.87
N MET A 119 -15.64 -35.58 33.42
CA MET A 119 -15.69 -36.76 34.30
C MET A 119 -14.32 -37.30 34.68
N THR A 120 -13.23 -36.65 34.23
CA THR A 120 -11.85 -37.07 34.49
C THR A 120 -11.08 -36.07 35.32
N GLY A 121 -11.53 -34.82 35.34
CA GLY A 121 -10.83 -33.69 35.95
C GLY A 121 -9.59 -33.25 35.17
N GLN A 122 -9.38 -33.72 33.93
CA GLN A 122 -8.18 -33.44 33.13
C GLN A 122 -8.41 -32.37 32.06
N THR A 123 -9.64 -32.22 31.57
CA THR A 123 -9.94 -31.31 30.46
C THR A 123 -10.23 -29.89 30.94
N HIS A 124 -10.70 -29.77 32.19
CA HIS A 124 -11.06 -28.51 32.85
C HIS A 124 -12.09 -27.67 32.07
N THR A 125 -12.86 -28.26 31.16
CA THR A 125 -13.97 -27.60 30.44
C THR A 125 -15.17 -27.34 31.35
N SER A 126 -15.27 -28.11 32.43
CA SER A 126 -16.13 -27.84 33.57
C SER A 126 -15.44 -28.27 34.87
N ARG A 127 -15.76 -27.60 35.98
CA ARG A 127 -15.20 -27.89 37.31
C ARG A 127 -16.33 -28.12 38.30
N TRP A 128 -16.19 -29.15 39.13
CA TRP A 128 -17.11 -29.42 40.24
C TRP A 128 -16.47 -28.93 41.55
N ILE A 129 -17.02 -27.88 42.14
CA ILE A 129 -16.54 -27.28 43.39
C ILE A 129 -17.38 -27.83 44.54
N THR A 130 -16.80 -28.64 45.43
CA THR A 130 -17.49 -29.26 46.58
C THR A 130 -16.49 -29.79 47.59
N ASN A 131 -16.88 -29.85 48.87
CA ASN A 131 -16.13 -30.57 49.91
C ASN A 131 -16.64 -32.02 50.10
N ASN A 132 -17.73 -32.39 49.42
CA ASN A 132 -18.37 -33.70 49.48
C ASN A 132 -18.26 -34.45 48.14
N GLY A 133 -17.01 -34.59 47.69
CA GLY A 133 -16.63 -35.31 46.49
C GLY A 133 -16.73 -36.83 46.61
N ILE A 134 -16.46 -37.52 45.50
CA ILE A 134 -16.46 -38.99 45.49
C ILE A 134 -15.18 -39.51 46.15
N PRO A 135 -15.25 -40.37 47.18
CA PRO A 135 -14.08 -40.94 47.81
C PRO A 135 -13.15 -41.63 46.79
N GLY A 136 -11.86 -41.26 46.82
CA GLY A 136 -10.84 -41.80 45.91
C GLY A 136 -10.72 -41.12 44.55
N GLN A 137 -11.48 -40.04 44.28
CA GLN A 137 -11.41 -39.29 43.02
C GLN A 137 -11.12 -37.79 43.22
N PRO A 138 -10.01 -37.41 43.87
CA PRO A 138 -9.73 -36.02 44.21
C PRO A 138 -9.50 -35.11 42.98
N ALA A 139 -9.18 -35.67 41.81
CA ALA A 139 -8.99 -34.89 40.58
C ALA A 139 -10.31 -34.29 40.03
N LEU A 140 -11.46 -34.86 40.40
CA LEU A 140 -12.76 -34.40 39.90
C LEU A 140 -13.29 -33.17 40.60
N THR A 141 -12.76 -32.84 41.78
CA THR A 141 -13.32 -31.83 42.65
C THR A 141 -12.33 -30.71 42.94
N VAL A 142 -12.84 -29.49 43.01
CA VAL A 142 -12.14 -28.34 43.57
C VAL A 142 -12.67 -28.13 44.98
N PRO A 143 -11.82 -28.19 46.03
CA PRO A 143 -12.28 -27.94 47.39
C PRO A 143 -12.68 -26.46 47.57
N MET A 144 -13.62 -26.23 48.48
CA MET A 144 -14.09 -24.89 48.84
C MET A 144 -13.59 -24.53 50.25
N GLY A 145 -13.07 -23.31 50.40
CA GLY A 145 -12.70 -22.75 51.70
C GLY A 145 -13.91 -22.62 52.63
N SER A 146 -13.67 -22.67 53.93
CA SER A 146 -14.73 -22.50 54.95
C SER A 146 -15.40 -21.13 54.94
N ASP A 147 -14.82 -20.16 54.25
CA ASP A 147 -15.36 -18.82 53.98
C ASP A 147 -16.10 -18.72 52.64
N GLY A 148 -16.32 -19.85 51.95
CA GLY A 148 -17.00 -19.93 50.67
C GLY A 148 -16.15 -19.45 49.49
N THR A 149 -14.82 -19.47 49.63
CA THR A 149 -13.88 -19.11 48.55
C THR A 149 -13.38 -20.34 47.79
N PHE A 150 -13.08 -20.18 46.51
CA PHE A 150 -12.35 -21.17 45.71
C PHE A 150 -11.54 -20.49 44.61
N THR A 151 -10.46 -21.13 44.16
CA THR A 151 -9.71 -20.73 42.97
C THR A 151 -9.41 -21.96 42.13
N THR A 152 -9.63 -21.85 40.82
CA THR A 152 -9.39 -22.95 39.90
C THR A 152 -9.15 -22.45 38.48
N THR A 153 -8.87 -23.34 37.54
CA THR A 153 -8.77 -23.02 36.12
C THR A 153 -9.96 -23.59 35.34
N LEU A 154 -10.33 -22.90 34.27
CA LEU A 154 -11.38 -23.32 33.33
C LEU A 154 -10.85 -23.16 31.91
N THR A 155 -11.04 -24.19 31.08
CA THR A 155 -10.75 -24.15 29.64
C THR A 155 -12.00 -23.66 28.90
N VAL A 156 -11.88 -22.58 28.14
CA VAL A 156 -12.95 -21.94 27.36
C VAL A 156 -12.65 -22.12 25.89
N ILE A 157 -13.57 -22.75 25.16
CA ILE A 157 -13.55 -22.90 23.69
C ILE A 157 -14.78 -22.21 23.12
N ALA A 158 -14.68 -21.61 21.94
CA ALA A 158 -15.81 -20.91 21.32
C ALA A 158 -16.81 -21.86 20.65
N GLN A 159 -16.35 -23.03 20.22
CA GLN A 159 -17.17 -23.97 19.45
C GLN A 159 -16.88 -25.42 19.84
N ASP A 160 -17.93 -26.24 19.86
CA ASP A 160 -17.84 -27.70 19.86
C ASP A 160 -18.84 -28.30 18.85
N ASP A 161 -18.93 -29.63 18.78
CA ASP A 161 -19.82 -30.34 17.86
C ASP A 161 -21.31 -29.96 17.98
N ASN A 162 -21.73 -29.29 19.06
CA ASN A 162 -23.13 -28.99 19.37
C ASN A 162 -23.45 -27.49 19.43
N THR A 163 -22.45 -26.64 19.66
CA THR A 163 -22.66 -25.20 19.96
C THR A 163 -21.55 -24.36 19.35
N ASP A 164 -21.91 -23.24 18.72
CA ASP A 164 -20.98 -22.20 18.26
C ASP A 164 -21.33 -20.88 18.94
N CYS A 165 -20.46 -20.41 19.84
CA CYS A 165 -20.62 -19.15 20.57
C CYS A 165 -20.26 -17.91 19.74
N LEU A 166 -19.66 -18.08 18.55
CA LEU A 166 -19.39 -17.00 17.60
C LEU A 166 -20.58 -16.71 16.68
N ASP A 167 -21.54 -17.66 16.59
CA ASP A 167 -22.72 -17.57 15.73
C ASP A 167 -24.02 -17.96 16.49
N LEU A 168 -24.36 -17.18 17.52
CA LEU A 168 -25.60 -17.35 18.28
C LEU A 168 -26.73 -16.43 17.77
N PRO A 169 -28.01 -16.82 17.94
CA PRO A 169 -29.13 -15.94 17.65
C PRO A 169 -29.09 -14.63 18.45
N ASP A 170 -29.62 -13.55 17.88
CA ASP A 170 -29.66 -12.22 18.50
C ASP A 170 -30.11 -12.25 19.97
N GLY A 171 -29.30 -11.64 20.84
CA GLY A 171 -29.56 -11.54 22.28
C GLY A 171 -29.16 -12.77 23.10
N LYS A 172 -28.50 -13.77 22.50
CA LYS A 172 -27.83 -14.87 23.20
C LYS A 172 -26.33 -14.64 23.24
N GLU A 173 -25.71 -15.01 24.35
CA GLU A 173 -24.28 -14.90 24.57
C GLU A 173 -23.79 -16.12 25.34
N CYS A 174 -22.56 -16.56 25.11
CA CYS A 174 -21.90 -17.50 26.00
C CYS A 174 -21.17 -16.76 27.13
N LYS A 175 -21.24 -17.28 28.35
CA LYS A 175 -20.58 -16.70 29.53
C LYS A 175 -19.95 -17.80 30.38
N ILE A 176 -19.04 -17.43 31.25
CA ILE A 176 -18.57 -18.32 32.32
C ILE A 176 -19.60 -18.25 33.46
N PHE A 177 -20.04 -19.42 33.92
CA PHE A 177 -21.10 -19.54 34.90
C PHE A 177 -20.70 -20.40 36.08
N THR A 178 -21.15 -20.01 37.27
CA THR A 178 -21.42 -20.96 38.35
C THR A 178 -22.90 -21.34 38.37
N ARG A 179 -23.23 -22.55 38.82
CA ARG A 179 -24.59 -22.98 39.15
C ARG A 179 -24.55 -24.09 40.21
N ALA A 180 -25.65 -24.30 40.93
CA ALA A 180 -25.78 -25.45 41.82
C ALA A 180 -25.60 -26.77 41.04
N ASP A 181 -24.99 -27.76 41.66
CA ASP A 181 -24.67 -29.02 41.02
C ASP A 181 -25.91 -29.91 40.77
N HIS A 182 -25.66 -31.14 40.34
CA HIS A 182 -26.71 -32.09 39.99
C HIS A 182 -27.61 -32.49 41.17
N ARG A 183 -27.20 -32.25 42.43
CA ARG A 183 -27.98 -32.53 43.64
C ARG A 183 -29.08 -31.49 43.85
N ALA A 184 -28.88 -30.28 43.33
CA ALA A 184 -29.82 -29.16 43.41
C ALA A 184 -30.01 -28.48 42.03
N SER A 185 -30.17 -29.26 40.96
CA SER A 185 -30.14 -28.75 39.57
C SER A 185 -31.17 -27.66 39.21
N GLY A 186 -32.25 -27.53 39.99
CA GLY A 186 -33.26 -26.46 39.86
C GLY A 186 -32.95 -25.20 40.67
N ASP A 187 -31.97 -25.23 41.57
CA ASP A 187 -31.58 -24.08 42.38
C ASP A 187 -30.70 -23.12 41.58
N ARG A 188 -31.12 -21.85 41.52
CA ARG A 188 -30.43 -20.75 40.82
C ARG A 188 -29.83 -19.73 41.79
N SER A 189 -29.85 -20.01 43.10
CA SER A 189 -29.23 -19.17 44.12
C SER A 189 -27.72 -18.99 43.89
N GLN A 190 -27.08 -19.97 43.23
CA GLN A 190 -25.64 -20.01 42.94
C GLN A 190 -25.26 -19.53 41.54
N ASP A 191 -26.21 -18.99 40.77
CA ASP A 191 -25.96 -18.49 39.43
C ASP A 191 -25.14 -17.20 39.45
N VAL A 192 -23.85 -17.27 39.10
CA VAL A 192 -23.02 -16.10 38.79
C VAL A 192 -22.66 -16.14 37.32
N ARG A 193 -22.68 -14.99 36.64
CA ARG A 193 -22.45 -14.87 35.20
C ARG A 193 -21.31 -13.90 34.94
N VAL A 194 -20.29 -14.31 34.19
CA VAL A 194 -19.18 -13.45 33.77
C VAL A 194 -19.11 -13.45 32.24
N PRO A 195 -19.47 -12.34 31.57
CA PRO A 195 -19.39 -12.25 30.11
C PRO A 195 -17.95 -12.35 29.64
N VAL A 196 -17.76 -12.91 28.45
CA VAL A 196 -16.45 -12.99 27.78
C VAL A 196 -16.60 -12.59 26.31
N THR A 197 -15.50 -12.14 25.70
CA THR A 197 -15.39 -11.93 24.26
C THR A 197 -14.25 -12.78 23.70
N PHE A 198 -14.42 -13.23 22.46
CA PHE A 198 -13.37 -13.91 21.71
C PHE A 198 -12.62 -12.93 20.82
N GLY A 199 -11.33 -13.16 20.61
CA GLY A 199 -10.54 -12.39 19.64
C GLY A 199 -11.05 -12.61 18.23
N ALA A 200 -10.95 -11.58 17.38
CA ALA A 200 -11.19 -11.77 15.94
C ALA A 200 -10.21 -12.83 15.42
N GLN A 201 -10.73 -13.87 14.77
CA GLN A 201 -9.87 -14.87 14.14
C GLN A 201 -9.14 -14.24 12.96
N GLY A 202 -7.81 -14.37 12.99
CA GLY A 202 -6.94 -13.98 11.90
C GLY A 202 -6.29 -12.61 12.00
N GLY A 203 -5.43 -12.33 11.03
CA GLY A 203 -4.72 -11.07 10.95
C GLY A 203 -5.66 -9.89 10.73
N THR A 204 -5.32 -8.73 11.28
CA THR A 204 -6.00 -7.46 11.03
C THR A 204 -5.13 -6.56 10.17
N VAL A 205 -5.75 -5.78 9.29
CA VAL A 205 -5.05 -4.85 8.39
C VAL A 205 -5.49 -3.42 8.65
N THR A 206 -4.52 -2.51 8.64
CA THR A 206 -4.71 -1.06 8.66
C THR A 206 -4.04 -0.44 7.44
N LEU A 207 -4.65 0.61 6.91
CA LEU A 207 -4.16 1.37 5.77
C LEU A 207 -3.85 2.79 6.24
N ASP A 208 -2.74 3.37 5.78
CA ASP A 208 -2.47 4.80 5.99
C ASP A 208 -3.52 5.69 5.29
N ARG A 209 -4.10 5.19 4.19
CA ARG A 209 -5.22 5.80 3.48
C ARG A 209 -6.12 4.75 2.83
N SER A 210 -7.43 4.88 3.04
CA SER A 210 -8.46 4.04 2.42
C SER A 210 -9.47 4.81 1.56
N THR A 211 -9.47 6.14 1.62
CA THR A 211 -10.43 6.99 0.88
C THR A 211 -9.71 8.11 0.16
N GLY A 212 -10.32 8.64 -0.89
CA GLY A 212 -9.74 9.72 -1.69
C GLY A 212 -8.44 9.32 -2.37
N LEU A 213 -8.34 8.05 -2.79
CA LEU A 213 -7.22 7.60 -3.59
C LEU A 213 -7.29 8.21 -4.99
N ASP A 214 -6.14 8.54 -5.55
CA ASP A 214 -6.06 8.96 -6.94
C ASP A 214 -6.35 7.80 -7.88
N ALA A 215 -7.41 7.91 -8.67
CA ALA A 215 -7.82 6.92 -9.64
C ALA A 215 -6.74 6.57 -10.68
N ALA A 216 -5.81 7.49 -10.95
CA ALA A 216 -4.67 7.29 -11.85
C ALA A 216 -3.57 6.40 -11.27
N GLY A 217 -3.51 6.27 -9.94
CA GLY A 217 -2.40 5.67 -9.22
C GLY A 217 -2.08 6.40 -7.92
N ASP A 218 -2.14 5.66 -6.81
CA ASP A 218 -1.55 6.05 -5.52
C ASP A 218 -0.75 4.89 -4.91
N SER A 219 0.10 5.20 -3.94
CA SER A 219 0.76 4.20 -3.09
C SER A 219 0.12 4.22 -1.72
N VAL A 220 -0.19 3.05 -1.18
CA VAL A 220 -0.79 2.88 0.16
C VAL A 220 0.14 2.04 1.01
N VAL A 221 0.40 2.49 2.24
CA VAL A 221 1.12 1.70 3.24
C VAL A 221 0.12 0.80 3.94
N VAL A 222 0.37 -0.51 3.85
CA VAL A 222 -0.47 -1.56 4.41
C VAL A 222 0.27 -2.17 5.60
N SER A 223 -0.38 -2.17 6.76
CA SER A 223 0.15 -2.73 8.01
C SER A 223 -0.75 -3.84 8.51
N GLY A 224 -0.17 -4.99 8.83
CA GLY A 224 -0.88 -6.14 9.39
C GLY A 224 -0.42 -6.49 10.81
N THR A 225 -1.32 -7.05 11.62
CA THR A 225 -1.03 -7.60 12.97
C THR A 225 -1.81 -8.88 13.19
N GLY A 226 -1.31 -9.80 14.03
CA GLY A 226 -2.02 -11.06 14.35
C GLY A 226 -2.02 -12.10 13.23
N PHE A 227 -1.14 -11.96 12.22
CA PHE A 227 -1.02 -12.95 11.15
C PHE A 227 -0.15 -14.15 11.56
N PRO A 228 -0.46 -15.36 11.08
CA PRO A 228 0.45 -16.49 11.24
C PRO A 228 1.83 -16.23 10.60
N THR A 229 2.88 -16.79 11.21
CA THR A 229 4.27 -16.59 10.78
C THR A 229 4.80 -17.70 9.86
N ASP A 230 3.97 -18.70 9.58
CA ASP A 230 4.36 -19.86 8.81
C ASP A 230 4.65 -19.56 7.34
N SER A 231 5.44 -20.44 6.71
CA SER A 231 5.55 -20.47 5.26
C SER A 231 4.17 -20.74 4.63
N PRO A 232 3.81 -20.12 3.48
CA PRO A 232 4.66 -19.33 2.60
C PRO A 232 4.60 -17.81 2.82
N GLY A 233 4.00 -17.30 3.90
CA GLY A 233 3.69 -15.87 4.02
C GLY A 233 2.41 -15.48 3.27
N LEU A 234 2.24 -14.20 2.94
CA LEU A 234 0.98 -13.64 2.45
C LEU A 234 1.12 -12.77 1.19
N TYR A 235 0.10 -12.81 0.35
CA TYR A 235 -0.09 -11.80 -0.69
C TYR A 235 -0.87 -10.61 -0.10
N VAL A 236 -0.50 -9.40 -0.52
CA VAL A 236 -1.27 -8.16 -0.34
C VAL A 236 -1.65 -7.68 -1.72
N VAL A 237 -2.94 -7.55 -2.00
CA VAL A 237 -3.43 -7.25 -3.34
C VAL A 237 -4.45 -6.13 -3.33
N PHE A 238 -4.60 -5.43 -4.46
CA PHE A 238 -5.72 -4.55 -4.73
C PHE A 238 -6.60 -5.09 -5.86
N GLY A 239 -7.91 -5.08 -5.67
CA GLY A 239 -8.90 -5.46 -6.68
C GLY A 239 -10.26 -5.83 -6.07
N PRO A 240 -11.00 -6.80 -6.67
CA PRO A 240 -12.22 -7.32 -6.06
C PRO A 240 -11.89 -8.12 -4.79
N VAL A 241 -12.89 -8.48 -3.99
CA VAL A 241 -12.68 -9.42 -2.86
C VAL A 241 -12.18 -10.77 -3.41
N PRO A 242 -11.12 -11.37 -2.84
CA PRO A 242 -10.54 -12.61 -3.34
C PRO A 242 -11.35 -13.86 -2.94
N GLU A 243 -12.62 -13.95 -3.35
CA GLU A 243 -13.49 -15.10 -3.06
C GLU A 243 -12.91 -16.41 -3.62
N GLY A 244 -12.37 -17.26 -2.74
CA GLY A 244 -11.78 -18.54 -3.12
C GLY A 244 -10.49 -18.45 -3.97
N ASN A 245 -9.95 -17.25 -4.15
CA ASN A 245 -8.75 -17.03 -4.95
C ASN A 245 -7.49 -17.36 -4.15
N GLN A 246 -6.68 -18.29 -4.66
CA GLN A 246 -5.41 -18.68 -4.04
C GLN A 246 -4.18 -18.11 -4.78
N THR A 247 -4.41 -17.21 -5.75
CA THR A 247 -3.34 -16.62 -6.59
C THR A 247 -3.53 -15.12 -6.73
N ALA A 248 -2.42 -14.39 -6.84
CA ALA A 248 -2.42 -12.93 -7.01
C ALA A 248 -2.58 -12.47 -8.49
N ALA A 249 -2.66 -13.39 -9.45
CA ALA A 249 -2.68 -13.06 -10.88
C ALA A 249 -3.85 -12.14 -11.34
N PRO A 250 -5.07 -12.24 -10.75
CA PRO A 250 -6.20 -11.37 -11.09
C PRO A 250 -6.13 -9.95 -10.52
N PHE A 251 -5.10 -9.62 -9.74
CA PHE A 251 -5.05 -8.39 -8.97
C PHE A 251 -3.92 -7.48 -9.43
N SER A 252 -4.09 -6.17 -9.26
CA SER A 252 -3.07 -5.19 -9.63
C SER A 252 -3.25 -3.88 -8.88
N PRO A 253 -2.27 -3.41 -8.09
CA PRO A 253 -0.99 -4.06 -7.78
C PRO A 253 -1.13 -5.28 -6.84
N ALA A 254 -0.08 -6.09 -6.81
CA ALA A 254 0.09 -7.19 -5.87
C ALA A 254 1.50 -7.17 -5.28
N ALA A 255 1.61 -7.45 -3.98
CA ALA A 255 2.85 -7.54 -3.24
C ALA A 255 2.88 -8.83 -2.43
N TYR A 256 4.08 -9.28 -2.07
CA TYR A 256 4.30 -10.53 -1.34
C TYR A 256 5.12 -10.24 -0.08
N VAL A 257 4.52 -10.47 1.09
CA VAL A 257 5.22 -10.41 2.37
C VAL A 257 5.70 -11.83 2.70
N ARG A 258 7.02 -12.00 2.71
CA ARG A 258 7.66 -13.27 3.06
C ARG A 258 7.42 -13.57 4.53
N SER A 259 7.27 -14.84 4.88
CA SER A 259 7.19 -15.26 6.29
C SER A 259 8.36 -14.74 7.14
N SER A 260 9.57 -14.69 6.58
CA SER A 260 10.75 -14.11 7.24
C SER A 260 10.67 -12.60 7.53
N SER A 261 9.70 -11.90 6.94
CA SER A 261 9.45 -10.48 7.11
C SER A 261 8.25 -10.21 8.03
N ILE A 262 7.57 -11.24 8.50
CA ILE A 262 6.53 -11.17 9.52
C ILE A 262 7.24 -11.32 10.87
N ALA A 263 7.03 -10.36 11.77
CA ALA A 263 7.56 -10.44 13.11
C ALA A 263 6.93 -11.59 13.90
N SER A 264 7.56 -12.00 15.01
CA SER A 264 7.08 -13.13 15.81
C SER A 264 5.69 -12.93 16.42
N ASP A 265 5.24 -11.69 16.53
CA ASP A 265 3.89 -11.30 16.98
C ASP A 265 2.88 -11.21 15.83
N GLY A 266 3.26 -11.65 14.62
CA GLY A 266 2.41 -11.60 13.43
C GLY A 266 2.32 -10.22 12.77
N SER A 267 3.13 -9.25 13.21
CA SER A 267 3.12 -7.90 12.63
C SER A 267 3.98 -7.78 11.37
N TRP A 268 3.54 -6.96 10.43
CA TRP A 268 4.27 -6.65 9.19
C TRP A 268 3.81 -5.32 8.59
N GLN A 269 4.62 -4.76 7.69
CA GLN A 269 4.27 -3.57 6.91
C GLN A 269 4.85 -3.67 5.49
N ILE A 270 4.08 -3.23 4.50
CA ILE A 270 4.51 -3.13 3.10
C ILE A 270 3.84 -1.94 2.42
N THR A 271 4.52 -1.31 1.46
CA THR A 271 3.89 -0.32 0.57
C THR A 271 3.37 -1.04 -0.67
N LEU A 272 2.10 -0.84 -0.99
CA LEU A 272 1.46 -1.32 -2.20
C LEU A 272 1.41 -0.17 -3.23
N PRO A 273 2.32 -0.14 -4.23
CA PRO A 273 2.45 1.01 -5.11
C PRO A 273 1.53 0.92 -6.33
N GLY A 274 1.03 2.07 -6.78
CA GLY A 274 0.34 2.18 -8.08
C GLY A 274 -1.06 1.54 -8.10
N ILE A 275 -1.81 1.69 -7.01
CA ILE A 275 -3.24 1.35 -6.93
C ILE A 275 -4.02 2.25 -7.89
N LYS A 276 -4.62 1.66 -8.92
CA LYS A 276 -5.40 2.37 -9.94
C LYS A 276 -6.84 1.96 -9.86
N ALA A 277 -7.77 2.91 -9.98
CA ALA A 277 -9.19 2.60 -10.04
C ALA A 277 -9.54 1.70 -11.23
N ARG A 278 -8.74 1.77 -12.30
CA ARG A 278 -8.90 0.93 -13.49
C ARG A 278 -7.63 0.20 -13.85
N TYR A 279 -7.74 -1.10 -14.08
CA TYR A 279 -6.65 -1.89 -14.62
C TYR A 279 -7.17 -3.07 -15.44
N THR A 280 -6.32 -3.57 -16.34
CA THR A 280 -6.56 -4.79 -17.10
C THR A 280 -5.51 -5.82 -16.67
N THR A 281 -5.97 -6.98 -16.23
CA THR A 281 -5.12 -8.11 -15.84
C THR A 281 -4.48 -8.75 -17.07
N ARG A 282 -3.49 -9.62 -16.83
CA ARG A 282 -2.72 -10.28 -17.90
C ARG A 282 -3.58 -11.15 -18.82
N ASP A 283 -4.68 -11.70 -18.31
CA ASP A 283 -5.65 -12.50 -19.07
C ASP A 283 -6.65 -11.63 -19.88
N GLY A 284 -6.57 -10.30 -19.78
CA GLY A 284 -7.44 -9.37 -20.49
C GLY A 284 -8.68 -8.92 -19.73
N THR A 285 -8.91 -9.43 -18.51
CA THR A 285 -10.04 -8.98 -17.68
C THR A 285 -9.82 -7.54 -17.24
N SER A 286 -10.83 -6.68 -17.42
CA SER A 286 -10.75 -5.27 -17.03
C SER A 286 -11.64 -4.99 -15.83
N TYR A 287 -11.10 -4.26 -14.88
CA TYR A 287 -11.81 -3.81 -13.68
C TYR A 287 -11.93 -2.29 -13.66
N ASP A 288 -13.06 -1.79 -13.16
CA ASP A 288 -13.33 -0.37 -12.92
C ASP A 288 -13.93 -0.22 -11.51
N PHE A 289 -13.21 0.47 -10.64
CA PHE A 289 -13.54 0.72 -9.24
C PHE A 289 -13.82 2.19 -8.95
N LEU A 290 -14.00 3.04 -9.97
CA LEU A 290 -14.35 4.44 -9.75
C LEU A 290 -15.68 4.58 -8.99
N GLU A 291 -16.66 3.75 -9.34
CA GLU A 291 -17.93 3.67 -8.63
C GLU A 291 -17.91 2.47 -7.69
N GLY A 292 -18.15 2.70 -6.40
CA GLY A 292 -18.24 1.64 -5.38
C GLY A 292 -16.90 1.20 -4.76
N GLY A 293 -15.75 1.58 -5.34
CA GLY A 293 -14.44 1.29 -4.77
C GLY A 293 -13.98 -0.16 -4.94
N GLY A 294 -12.77 -0.46 -4.48
CA GLY A 294 -12.16 -1.79 -4.50
C GLY A 294 -11.77 -2.24 -3.10
N HIS A 295 -10.98 -3.30 -2.98
CA HIS A 295 -10.46 -3.79 -1.69
C HIS A 295 -8.96 -3.95 -1.75
N ILE A 296 -8.29 -3.59 -0.65
CA ILE A 296 -6.95 -4.11 -0.34
C ILE A 296 -7.14 -5.33 0.54
N SER A 297 -6.68 -6.47 0.04
CA SER A 297 -6.93 -7.77 0.66
C SER A 297 -5.63 -8.53 0.91
N THR A 298 -5.64 -9.34 1.95
CA THR A 298 -4.58 -10.32 2.23
C THR A 298 -5.12 -11.73 2.04
N PHE A 299 -4.24 -12.66 1.68
CA PHE A 299 -4.53 -14.09 1.71
C PHE A 299 -3.22 -14.89 1.68
N ARG A 300 -3.29 -16.16 2.09
CA ARG A 300 -2.13 -17.05 2.17
C ARG A 300 -1.48 -17.22 0.79
N ALA A 301 -0.16 -17.08 0.74
CA ALA A 301 0.55 -17.07 -0.54
C ALA A 301 0.68 -18.47 -1.17
N GLN A 302 1.16 -18.50 -2.42
CA GLN A 302 1.56 -19.72 -3.13
C GLN A 302 0.48 -20.81 -3.27
N GLY A 303 -0.78 -20.40 -3.47
CA GLY A 303 -1.85 -21.38 -3.73
C GLY A 303 -2.24 -22.20 -2.50
N GLN A 304 -1.90 -21.75 -1.28
CA GLN A 304 -2.22 -22.50 -0.08
C GLN A 304 -3.62 -22.16 0.42
N PRO A 305 -4.42 -23.16 0.85
CA PRO A 305 -5.73 -22.90 1.42
C PRO A 305 -5.60 -22.20 2.78
N ASP A 306 -6.66 -21.48 3.13
CA ASP A 306 -6.87 -20.84 4.44
C ASP A 306 -8.11 -21.45 5.10
N PRO A 307 -8.04 -22.71 5.58
CA PRO A 307 -9.19 -23.37 6.18
C PRO A 307 -9.60 -22.73 7.52
N ASP A 308 -8.65 -22.11 8.20
CA ASP A 308 -8.81 -21.55 9.54
C ASP A 308 -9.17 -20.04 9.49
N GLY A 309 -9.25 -19.45 8.29
CA GLY A 309 -9.61 -18.05 8.07
C GLY A 309 -8.61 -17.03 8.62
N LEU A 310 -7.38 -17.44 8.95
CA LEU A 310 -6.42 -16.61 9.68
C LEU A 310 -5.65 -15.63 8.80
N TRP A 311 -5.67 -15.81 7.47
CA TRP A 311 -4.83 -15.06 6.53
C TRP A 311 -5.63 -14.08 5.68
N ALA A 312 -6.93 -14.34 5.51
CA ALA A 312 -7.80 -13.56 4.64
C ALA A 312 -8.29 -12.27 5.32
N THR A 313 -8.00 -11.13 4.70
CA THR A 313 -8.61 -9.84 5.07
C THR A 313 -9.08 -9.11 3.84
N SER A 314 -10.02 -8.17 3.98
CA SER A 314 -10.43 -7.27 2.90
C SER A 314 -10.83 -5.93 3.48
N THR A 315 -10.02 -4.91 3.22
CA THR A 315 -10.29 -3.53 3.63
C THR A 315 -10.79 -2.74 2.42
N PRO A 316 -11.99 -2.14 2.46
CA PRO A 316 -12.51 -1.37 1.32
C PRO A 316 -11.67 -0.10 1.10
N VAL A 317 -11.50 0.27 -0.17
CA VAL A 317 -10.87 1.52 -0.58
C VAL A 317 -11.69 2.25 -1.64
N SER A 318 -11.66 3.57 -1.62
CA SER A 318 -12.41 4.43 -2.56
C SER A 318 -11.52 5.48 -3.22
N PHE A 319 -11.93 5.90 -4.41
CA PHE A 319 -11.23 6.86 -5.25
C PHE A 319 -12.01 8.17 -5.36
N ASP A 320 -11.28 9.27 -5.49
CA ASP A 320 -11.89 10.55 -5.89
C ASP A 320 -12.04 10.57 -7.40
N VAL A 321 -13.23 10.95 -7.87
CA VAL A 321 -13.52 11.18 -9.29
C VAL A 321 -13.24 12.64 -9.60
N ARG A 322 -12.37 12.90 -10.58
CA ARG A 322 -12.03 14.27 -10.96
C ARG A 322 -13.00 14.84 -11.98
N THR A 323 -13.23 16.15 -11.89
CA THR A 323 -13.85 16.88 -12.99
C THR A 323 -12.90 16.98 -14.19
N ALA A 324 -13.42 17.22 -15.39
CA ALA A 324 -12.58 17.35 -16.59
C ALA A 324 -11.52 18.46 -16.46
N ASP A 325 -11.84 19.54 -15.74
CA ASP A 325 -10.90 20.64 -15.46
C ASP A 325 -9.81 20.19 -14.48
N GLU A 326 -10.16 19.48 -13.40
CA GLU A 326 -9.19 18.92 -12.45
C GLU A 326 -8.26 17.90 -13.12
N SER A 327 -8.80 17.01 -13.96
CA SER A 327 -8.00 16.06 -14.75
C SER A 327 -7.00 16.79 -15.64
N TYR A 328 -7.45 17.86 -16.31
CA TYR A 328 -6.61 18.65 -17.20
C TYR A 328 -5.51 19.38 -16.45
N VAL A 329 -5.84 20.07 -15.35
CA VAL A 329 -4.90 20.80 -14.51
C VAL A 329 -3.88 19.83 -13.91
N THR A 330 -4.34 18.69 -13.38
CA THR A 330 -3.47 17.64 -12.83
C THR A 330 -2.48 17.13 -13.87
N ALA A 331 -2.96 16.84 -15.08
CA ALA A 331 -2.11 16.37 -16.18
C ALA A 331 -1.07 17.42 -16.58
N ALA A 332 -1.50 18.66 -16.79
CA ALA A 332 -0.62 19.73 -17.23
C ALA A 332 0.45 20.05 -16.18
N MET A 333 0.09 20.15 -14.90
CA MET A 333 1.06 20.37 -13.83
C MET A 333 2.03 19.18 -13.71
N THR A 334 1.53 17.95 -13.75
CA THR A 334 2.39 16.75 -13.70
C THR A 334 3.38 16.72 -14.87
N ASP A 335 2.89 16.99 -16.08
CA ASP A 335 3.70 16.91 -17.29
C ASP A 335 4.72 18.04 -17.39
N PHE A 336 4.36 19.27 -16.98
CA PHE A 336 5.23 20.45 -17.08
C PHE A 336 6.16 20.62 -15.87
N LEU A 337 5.73 20.27 -14.66
CA LEU A 337 6.53 20.45 -13.43
C LEU A 337 7.25 19.17 -13.00
N GLY A 338 6.84 18.01 -13.50
CA GLY A 338 7.43 16.72 -13.15
C GLY A 338 7.04 16.16 -11.78
N ALA A 339 6.10 16.80 -11.08
CA ALA A 339 5.55 16.35 -9.81
C ALA A 339 4.02 16.36 -9.83
N LYS A 340 3.41 15.41 -9.10
CA LYS A 340 1.95 15.36 -8.91
C LYS A 340 1.52 16.56 -8.04
N PRO A 341 0.56 17.39 -8.50
CA PRO A 341 0.09 18.52 -7.71
C PRO A 341 -0.73 18.07 -6.49
N THR A 342 -0.72 18.91 -5.45
CA THR A 342 -1.64 18.80 -4.30
C THR A 342 -3.06 19.20 -4.69
N ALA A 343 -4.06 18.82 -3.89
CA ALA A 343 -5.46 19.21 -4.12
C ALA A 343 -5.63 20.74 -4.18
N GLU A 344 -4.98 21.47 -3.28
CA GLU A 344 -5.03 22.94 -3.26
C GLU A 344 -4.44 23.56 -4.55
N GLN A 345 -3.34 22.99 -5.06
CA GLN A 345 -2.75 23.41 -6.33
C GLN A 345 -3.67 23.12 -7.52
N VAL A 346 -4.39 21.99 -7.50
CA VAL A 346 -5.38 21.65 -8.53
C VAL A 346 -6.53 22.65 -8.49
N ASP A 347 -7.10 22.94 -7.32
CA ASP A 347 -8.19 23.90 -7.16
C ASP A 347 -7.80 25.30 -7.66
N ALA A 348 -6.61 25.78 -7.28
CA ALA A 348 -6.07 27.05 -7.75
C ALA A 348 -5.87 27.05 -9.28
N GLY A 349 -5.35 25.95 -9.84
CA GLY A 349 -5.17 25.80 -11.28
C GLY A 349 -6.49 25.79 -12.04
N VAL A 350 -7.55 25.19 -11.49
CA VAL A 350 -8.90 25.20 -12.09
C VAL A 350 -9.45 26.62 -12.15
N VAL A 351 -9.27 27.43 -11.11
CA VAL A 351 -9.68 28.85 -11.12
C VAL A 351 -8.96 29.63 -12.24
N VAL A 352 -7.66 29.41 -12.42
CA VAL A 352 -6.89 30.03 -13.51
C VAL A 352 -7.36 29.53 -14.88
N LEU A 353 -7.57 28.23 -15.03
CA LEU A 353 -8.07 27.62 -16.25
C LEU A 353 -9.42 28.21 -16.67
N GLN A 354 -10.36 28.34 -15.74
CA GLN A 354 -11.70 28.87 -16.02
C GLN A 354 -11.68 30.37 -16.33
N SER A 355 -10.79 31.14 -15.69
CA SER A 355 -10.70 32.58 -15.90
C SER A 355 -9.94 32.98 -17.17
N LYS A 356 -8.89 32.24 -17.55
CA LYS A 356 -7.97 32.62 -18.65
C LYS A 356 -7.93 31.62 -19.80
N GLY A 357 -8.63 30.50 -19.66
CA GLY A 357 -8.61 29.40 -20.62
C GLY A 357 -7.28 28.65 -20.62
N ARG A 358 -7.25 27.54 -21.37
CA ARG A 358 -6.08 26.63 -21.47
C ARG A 358 -4.77 27.33 -21.82
N LYS A 359 -4.79 28.25 -22.79
CA LYS A 359 -3.59 28.99 -23.20
C LYS A 359 -3.08 29.92 -22.11
N GLY A 360 -3.97 30.60 -21.37
CA GLY A 360 -3.59 31.47 -20.27
C GLY A 360 -3.01 30.68 -19.10
N PHE A 361 -3.68 29.60 -18.72
CA PHE A 361 -3.19 28.68 -17.69
C PHE A 361 -1.81 28.11 -18.03
N LEU A 362 -1.61 27.59 -19.25
CA LEU A 362 -0.32 27.06 -19.69
C LEU A 362 0.77 28.14 -19.78
N ALA A 363 0.41 29.38 -20.14
CA ALA A 363 1.36 30.49 -20.16
C ALA A 363 1.85 30.84 -18.75
N GLU A 364 0.95 30.85 -17.75
CA GLU A 364 1.33 31.04 -16.35
C GLU A 364 2.17 29.90 -15.82
N LEU A 365 1.74 28.66 -16.07
CA LEU A 365 2.49 27.48 -15.67
C LEU A 365 3.91 27.45 -16.26
N SER A 366 4.05 27.74 -17.55
CA SER A 366 5.34 27.69 -18.26
C SER A 366 6.23 28.92 -18.09
N THR A 367 5.83 29.86 -17.22
CA THR A 367 6.66 31.01 -16.83
C THR A 367 6.85 31.09 -15.32
N SER A 368 6.34 30.10 -14.58
CA SER A 368 6.46 30.05 -13.12
C SER A 368 7.87 29.66 -12.69
N ASP A 369 8.22 30.03 -11.47
CA ASP A 369 9.52 29.71 -10.87
C ASP A 369 9.68 28.20 -10.68
N GLU A 370 8.59 27.51 -10.36
CA GLU A 370 8.54 26.06 -10.23
C GLU A 370 8.86 25.37 -11.56
N TRP A 371 8.30 25.86 -12.67
CA TRP A 371 8.60 25.32 -13.99
C TRP A 371 10.04 25.56 -14.41
N LEU A 372 10.56 26.79 -14.19
CA LEU A 372 11.95 27.11 -14.51
C LEU A 372 12.92 26.27 -13.68
N THR A 373 12.61 26.06 -12.40
CA THR A 373 13.39 25.21 -11.50
C THR A 373 13.39 23.77 -12.00
N ALA A 374 12.21 23.19 -12.23
CA ALA A 374 12.08 21.81 -12.72
C ALA A 374 12.76 21.59 -14.08
N LEU A 375 12.74 22.60 -14.96
CA LEU A 375 13.47 22.56 -16.23
C LEU A 375 14.99 22.52 -16.02
N VAL A 376 15.52 23.35 -15.12
CA VAL A 376 16.95 23.41 -14.82
C VAL A 376 17.41 22.13 -14.10
N ASP A 377 16.62 21.63 -13.16
CA ASP A 377 16.89 20.35 -12.48
C ASP A 377 16.92 19.20 -13.50
N GLY A 378 15.96 19.15 -14.42
CA GLY A 378 15.97 18.19 -15.53
C GLY A 378 17.23 18.28 -16.39
N LEU A 379 17.76 19.48 -16.64
CA LEU A 379 19.03 19.66 -17.37
C LEU A 379 20.22 19.12 -16.57
N TYR A 380 20.28 19.33 -15.26
CA TYR A 380 21.32 18.75 -14.40
C TYR A 380 21.24 17.21 -14.41
N GLU A 381 20.06 16.65 -14.17
CA GLU A 381 19.89 15.20 -14.09
C GLU A 381 20.15 14.50 -15.41
N ASP A 382 19.55 14.98 -16.51
CA ASP A 382 19.64 14.28 -17.79
C ASP A 382 20.95 14.53 -18.53
N THR A 383 21.56 15.71 -18.33
CA THR A 383 22.80 16.08 -19.02
C THR A 383 24.03 15.74 -18.17
N LEU A 384 23.97 15.86 -16.85
CA LEU A 384 25.13 15.68 -15.96
C LEU A 384 25.00 14.47 -15.02
N GLY A 385 23.84 13.82 -14.95
CA GLY A 385 23.63 12.63 -14.14
C GLY A 385 23.62 12.90 -12.63
N ARG A 386 23.35 14.15 -12.23
CA ARG A 386 23.32 14.58 -10.82
C ARG A 386 22.30 15.69 -10.63
N GLU A 387 21.95 15.95 -9.37
CA GLU A 387 21.17 17.12 -8.99
C GLU A 387 22.00 18.41 -9.10
N GLY A 388 21.31 19.53 -9.36
CA GLY A 388 21.89 20.85 -9.29
C GLY A 388 22.06 21.30 -7.84
N ASP A 389 23.13 22.03 -7.54
CA ASP A 389 23.22 22.72 -6.24
C ASP A 389 22.31 23.96 -6.25
N GLU A 390 21.83 24.35 -5.06
CA GLU A 390 20.86 25.45 -4.90
C GLU A 390 21.32 26.75 -5.59
N GLY A 391 22.61 27.10 -5.48
CA GLY A 391 23.17 28.30 -6.10
C GLY A 391 23.22 28.21 -7.63
N GLY A 392 23.62 27.05 -8.16
CA GLY A 392 23.65 26.77 -9.59
C GLY A 392 22.26 26.80 -10.23
N VAL A 393 21.27 26.17 -9.58
CA VAL A 393 19.87 26.16 -10.04
C VAL A 393 19.32 27.59 -10.04
N ALA A 394 19.48 28.32 -8.94
CA ALA A 394 19.02 29.71 -8.83
C ALA A 394 19.61 30.63 -9.91
N PHE A 395 20.91 30.46 -10.24
CA PHE A 395 21.56 31.21 -11.31
C PHE A 395 20.91 30.97 -12.67
N TRP A 396 20.70 29.71 -13.06
CA TRP A 396 20.10 29.38 -14.36
C TRP A 396 18.64 29.80 -14.45
N VAL A 397 17.89 29.65 -13.38
CA VAL A 397 16.50 30.13 -13.28
C VAL A 397 16.44 31.65 -13.51
N ASP A 398 17.32 32.44 -12.89
CA ASP A 398 17.37 33.90 -13.09
C ASP A 398 17.75 34.30 -14.53
N GLU A 399 18.69 33.59 -15.16
CA GLU A 399 19.06 33.84 -16.56
C GLU A 399 17.92 33.53 -17.54
N LEU A 400 17.12 32.48 -17.28
CA LEU A 400 15.95 32.13 -18.06
C LEU A 400 14.79 33.10 -17.81
N ARG A 401 14.49 33.39 -16.54
CA ARG A 401 13.40 34.31 -16.13
C ARG A 401 13.59 35.71 -16.69
N SER A 402 14.82 36.22 -16.64
CA SER A 402 15.16 37.54 -17.19
C SER A 402 15.19 37.59 -18.73
N GLY A 403 15.06 36.44 -19.41
CA GLY A 403 15.17 36.35 -20.85
C GLY A 403 16.57 36.59 -21.40
N ARG A 404 17.60 36.70 -20.54
CA ARG A 404 19.01 36.84 -20.95
C ARG A 404 19.49 35.62 -21.72
N ARG A 405 18.92 34.44 -21.42
CA ARG A 405 19.18 33.19 -22.14
C ARG A 405 17.89 32.49 -22.51
N SER A 406 17.92 31.83 -23.66
CA SER A 406 16.90 30.85 -24.03
C SER A 406 17.24 29.49 -23.44
N VAL A 407 16.23 28.63 -23.29
CA VAL A 407 16.39 27.22 -22.88
C VAL A 407 17.43 26.50 -23.76
N ALA A 408 17.37 26.69 -25.07
CA ALA A 408 18.35 26.13 -26.01
C ALA A 408 19.79 26.60 -25.75
N THR A 409 19.97 27.85 -25.29
CA THR A 409 21.29 28.39 -24.94
C THR A 409 21.79 27.76 -23.64
N VAL A 410 20.93 27.62 -22.64
CA VAL A 410 21.29 26.97 -21.36
C VAL A 410 21.64 25.50 -21.60
N ALA A 411 20.79 24.74 -22.31
CA ALA A 411 21.07 23.35 -22.66
C ALA A 411 22.41 23.19 -23.39
N ALA A 412 22.70 24.04 -24.39
CA ALA A 412 23.99 24.03 -25.07
C ALA A 412 25.18 24.32 -24.13
N GLN A 413 24.99 25.12 -23.08
CA GLN A 413 26.02 25.38 -22.07
C GLN A 413 26.26 24.19 -21.14
N PHE A 414 25.22 23.39 -20.83
CA PHE A 414 25.39 22.14 -20.10
C PHE A 414 26.20 21.13 -20.94
N TYR A 415 25.80 20.88 -22.19
CA TYR A 415 26.53 19.98 -23.10
C TYR A 415 27.97 20.42 -23.41
N SER A 416 28.27 21.72 -23.36
CA SER A 416 29.62 22.24 -23.63
C SER A 416 30.45 22.53 -22.38
N SER A 417 29.89 22.26 -21.20
CA SER A 417 30.54 22.49 -19.90
C SER A 417 31.79 21.63 -19.75
N GLY A 418 32.72 22.08 -18.92
CA GLY A 418 33.90 21.28 -18.57
C GLY A 418 33.53 19.97 -17.88
N GLU A 419 32.48 19.99 -17.05
CA GLU A 419 31.97 18.82 -16.37
C GLU A 419 31.44 17.76 -17.35
N TYR A 420 30.55 18.16 -18.25
CA TYR A 420 30.04 17.25 -19.27
C TYR A 420 31.18 16.68 -20.10
N PHE A 421 32.05 17.54 -20.61
CA PHE A 421 33.15 17.12 -21.47
C PHE A 421 34.10 16.15 -20.78
N ASN A 422 34.49 16.41 -19.54
CA ASN A 422 35.45 15.57 -18.80
C ASN A 422 34.82 14.28 -18.25
N GLY A 423 33.52 14.29 -17.95
CA GLY A 423 32.77 13.15 -17.45
C GLY A 423 32.13 12.36 -18.59
N ILE A 424 30.85 12.63 -18.84
CA ILE A 424 30.01 11.89 -19.80
C ILE A 424 30.58 11.93 -21.23
N GLY A 425 31.12 13.07 -21.65
CA GLY A 425 31.74 13.27 -22.97
C GLY A 425 33.10 12.59 -23.16
N GLY A 426 33.63 11.88 -22.17
CA GLY A 426 34.83 11.03 -22.32
C GLY A 426 36.18 11.78 -22.39
N GLY A 427 36.19 13.10 -22.22
CA GLY A 427 37.42 13.88 -22.03
C GLY A 427 38.18 14.27 -23.29
N THR A 428 37.76 13.86 -24.49
CA THR A 428 38.32 14.33 -25.77
C THR A 428 37.26 14.96 -26.67
N VAL A 429 37.68 15.73 -27.66
CA VAL A 429 36.76 16.37 -28.62
C VAL A 429 36.02 15.32 -29.44
N GLU A 430 36.69 14.25 -29.85
CA GLU A 430 36.12 13.16 -30.63
C GLU A 430 35.07 12.38 -29.85
N THR A 431 35.37 11.98 -28.61
CA THR A 431 34.41 11.24 -27.76
C THR A 431 33.22 12.11 -27.40
N TRP A 432 33.45 13.40 -27.17
CA TRP A 432 32.39 14.36 -26.88
C TRP A 432 31.48 14.56 -28.09
N ILE A 433 32.02 14.69 -29.31
CA ILE A 433 31.23 14.79 -30.54
C ILE A 433 30.39 13.54 -30.76
N ASP A 434 30.99 12.35 -30.58
CA ASP A 434 30.26 11.08 -30.71
C ASP A 434 29.07 11.02 -29.75
N ASP A 435 29.29 11.42 -28.51
CA ASP A 435 28.23 11.46 -27.51
C ASP A 435 27.15 12.53 -27.85
N LEU A 436 27.51 13.70 -28.39
CA LEU A 436 26.51 14.65 -28.89
C LEU A 436 25.66 14.08 -30.03
N TYR A 437 26.25 13.32 -30.94
CA TYR A 437 25.53 12.62 -32.01
C TYR A 437 24.52 11.63 -31.43
N GLU A 438 24.95 10.81 -30.48
CA GLU A 438 24.10 9.78 -29.86
C GLU A 438 23.00 10.39 -28.99
N LYS A 439 23.31 11.42 -28.21
CA LYS A 439 22.37 12.02 -27.24
C LYS A 439 21.42 13.03 -27.87
N ILE A 440 21.90 13.89 -28.76
CA ILE A 440 21.11 15.00 -29.32
C ILE A 440 20.45 14.61 -30.64
N LEU A 441 21.12 13.78 -31.45
CA LEU A 441 20.63 13.39 -32.79
C LEU A 441 20.11 11.94 -32.84
N LEU A 442 20.31 11.15 -31.78
CA LEU A 442 19.90 9.74 -31.68
C LEU A 442 20.47 8.86 -32.79
N ARG A 443 21.70 9.13 -33.22
CA ARG A 443 22.43 8.34 -34.20
C ARG A 443 23.94 8.46 -34.01
N PRO A 444 24.75 7.50 -34.49
CA PRO A 444 26.20 7.64 -34.46
C PRO A 444 26.71 8.70 -35.46
N ALA A 445 27.87 9.27 -35.14
CA ALA A 445 28.64 10.10 -36.06
C ALA A 445 29.23 9.23 -37.19
N ASP A 446 29.13 9.68 -38.43
CA ASP A 446 29.99 9.15 -39.50
C ASP A 446 31.38 9.82 -39.46
N ALA A 447 32.35 9.20 -40.13
CA ALA A 447 33.75 9.66 -40.10
C ALA A 447 33.91 11.10 -40.63
N GLY A 448 33.14 11.49 -41.66
CA GLY A 448 33.19 12.82 -42.25
C GLY A 448 32.56 13.86 -41.34
N GLY A 449 31.38 13.55 -40.77
CA GLY A 449 30.69 14.38 -39.80
C GLY A 449 31.53 14.64 -38.57
N ARG A 450 32.16 13.61 -38.00
CA ARG A 450 33.08 13.76 -36.85
C ARG A 450 34.23 14.69 -37.18
N ALA A 451 34.93 14.45 -38.29
CA ALA A 451 36.08 15.27 -38.70
C ALA A 451 35.69 16.75 -38.91
N TYR A 452 34.52 17.00 -39.51
CA TYR A 452 33.98 18.36 -39.67
C TYR A 452 33.80 19.04 -38.30
N TRP A 453 33.13 18.37 -37.35
CA TRP A 453 32.86 18.97 -36.05
C TRP A 453 34.10 19.15 -35.18
N VAL A 454 35.10 18.27 -35.28
CA VAL A 454 36.39 18.44 -34.60
C VAL A 454 37.04 19.77 -35.06
N ALA A 455 37.11 20.01 -36.36
CA ALA A 455 37.64 21.26 -36.90
C ALA A 455 36.82 22.50 -36.47
N GLU A 456 35.50 22.36 -36.37
CA GLU A 456 34.63 23.44 -35.88
C GLU A 456 34.83 23.73 -34.38
N VAL A 457 35.13 22.73 -33.55
CA VAL A 457 35.47 22.95 -32.14
C VAL A 457 36.75 23.78 -32.03
N GLU A 458 37.77 23.50 -32.83
CA GLU A 458 39.01 24.30 -32.88
C GLU A 458 38.73 25.74 -33.32
N ALA A 459 37.88 25.92 -34.34
CA ALA A 459 37.62 27.23 -34.93
C ALA A 459 36.65 28.11 -34.11
N LYS A 460 35.67 27.51 -33.43
CA LYS A 460 34.52 28.21 -32.83
C LYS A 460 34.26 27.87 -31.36
N GLY A 461 34.93 26.86 -30.82
CA GLY A 461 34.77 26.39 -29.44
C GLY A 461 33.55 25.49 -29.23
N ARG A 462 33.59 24.69 -28.15
CA ARG A 462 32.55 23.70 -27.80
C ARG A 462 31.14 24.30 -27.67
N GLY A 463 31.02 25.49 -27.09
CA GLY A 463 29.71 26.14 -26.89
C GLY A 463 29.01 26.48 -28.21
N ASN A 464 29.76 26.85 -29.25
CA ASN A 464 29.18 27.09 -30.58
C ASN A 464 28.71 25.76 -31.20
N VAL A 465 29.55 24.73 -31.14
CA VAL A 465 29.25 23.40 -31.70
C VAL A 465 28.05 22.78 -31.01
N ALA A 466 28.00 22.74 -29.67
CA ALA A 466 26.86 22.23 -28.91
C ALA A 466 25.55 22.93 -29.28
N ARG A 467 25.58 24.27 -29.42
CA ARG A 467 24.40 25.04 -29.86
C ARG A 467 23.98 24.67 -31.28
N ARG A 468 24.92 24.45 -32.20
CA ARG A 468 24.62 24.05 -33.59
C ARG A 468 24.04 22.64 -33.67
N PHE A 469 24.48 21.71 -32.82
CA PHE A 469 23.84 20.40 -32.67
C PHE A 469 22.41 20.54 -32.17
N TYR A 470 22.21 21.25 -31.06
CA TYR A 470 20.90 21.41 -30.43
C TYR A 470 19.91 22.14 -31.33
N GLN A 471 20.32 23.22 -32.01
CA GLN A 471 19.45 24.00 -32.90
C GLN A 471 19.37 23.44 -34.34
N SER A 472 19.95 22.26 -34.60
CA SER A 472 19.85 21.63 -35.91
C SER A 472 18.41 21.19 -36.21
N GLY A 473 18.06 21.16 -37.50
CA GLY A 473 16.75 20.63 -37.93
C GLY A 473 16.57 19.14 -37.66
N GLU A 474 17.66 18.39 -37.52
CA GLU A 474 17.65 16.98 -37.12
C GLU A 474 17.27 16.85 -35.64
N SER A 475 17.97 17.54 -34.74
CA SER A 475 17.63 17.54 -33.32
C SER A 475 16.21 18.08 -33.08
N ALA A 476 15.79 19.11 -33.82
CA ALA A 476 14.43 19.63 -33.72
C ALA A 476 13.37 18.57 -34.05
N ARG A 477 13.57 17.73 -35.07
CA ARG A 477 12.64 16.63 -35.37
C ARG A 477 12.58 15.60 -34.25
N THR A 478 13.73 15.24 -33.68
CA THR A 478 13.80 14.35 -32.52
C THR A 478 13.03 14.90 -31.32
N ARG A 479 13.22 16.19 -30.99
CA ARG A 479 12.53 16.82 -29.87
C ARG A 479 11.03 16.99 -30.12
N VAL A 480 10.61 17.24 -31.37
CA VAL A 480 9.19 17.25 -31.74
C VAL A 480 8.57 15.89 -31.45
N ASP A 481 9.17 14.80 -31.93
CA ASP A 481 8.66 13.45 -31.70
C ASP A 481 8.59 13.10 -30.21
N ALA A 482 9.64 13.45 -29.47
CA ALA A 482 9.71 13.30 -28.02
C ALA A 482 8.56 14.02 -27.29
N LEU A 483 8.22 15.26 -27.68
CA LEU A 483 7.12 16.03 -27.11
C LEU A 483 5.74 15.47 -27.46
N TYR A 484 5.56 14.93 -28.68
CA TYR A 484 4.35 14.20 -29.05
C TYR A 484 4.20 12.94 -28.19
N GLN A 485 5.28 12.18 -28.03
CA GLN A 485 5.26 10.95 -27.24
C GLN A 485 4.96 11.22 -25.77
N SER A 486 5.47 12.31 -25.20
CA SER A 486 5.26 12.64 -23.79
C SER A 486 3.87 13.18 -23.49
N LEU A 487 3.43 14.18 -24.25
CA LEU A 487 2.16 14.85 -24.01
C LEU A 487 0.97 14.05 -24.56
N LEU A 488 1.15 13.41 -25.71
CA LEU A 488 0.07 12.73 -26.43
C LEU A 488 0.22 11.20 -26.43
N GLY A 489 1.33 10.64 -25.96
CA GLY A 489 1.50 9.19 -25.88
C GLY A 489 1.60 8.50 -27.25
N ARG A 490 1.98 9.23 -28.30
CA ARG A 490 2.17 8.73 -29.67
C ARG A 490 3.28 9.50 -30.37
N PRO A 491 3.94 8.93 -31.39
CA PRO A 491 4.91 9.68 -32.20
C PRO A 491 4.24 10.78 -33.03
N ALA A 492 5.06 11.75 -33.46
CA ALA A 492 4.68 12.73 -34.46
C ALA A 492 4.62 12.06 -35.84
N ASP A 493 3.55 12.32 -36.60
CA ASP A 493 3.54 11.94 -38.02
C ASP A 493 4.45 12.87 -38.83
N GLN A 494 4.71 12.49 -40.09
CA GLN A 494 5.60 13.25 -40.99
C GLN A 494 5.13 14.71 -41.17
N GLY A 495 3.82 14.95 -41.25
CA GLY A 495 3.27 16.30 -41.35
C GLY A 495 3.52 17.13 -40.10
N GLY A 496 3.41 16.52 -38.92
CA GLY A 496 3.76 17.11 -37.63
C GLY A 496 5.24 17.48 -37.54
N LEU A 497 6.14 16.57 -37.94
CA LEU A 497 7.58 16.82 -37.97
C LEU A 497 7.95 17.98 -38.89
N ASP A 498 7.36 18.03 -40.09
CA ASP A 498 7.63 19.07 -41.08
C ASP A 498 7.04 20.43 -40.67
N PHE A 499 5.89 20.44 -39.99
CA PHE A 499 5.28 21.66 -39.50
C PHE A 499 6.02 22.21 -38.27
N TRP A 500 6.35 21.37 -37.29
CA TRP A 500 6.89 21.81 -36.02
C TRP A 500 8.41 21.94 -35.99
N GLY A 501 9.16 21.15 -36.75
CA GLY A 501 10.62 21.20 -36.77
C GLY A 501 11.18 22.61 -36.96
N PRO A 502 10.79 23.35 -38.03
CA PRO A 502 11.24 24.73 -38.23
C PRO A 502 10.77 25.70 -37.12
N ARG A 503 9.58 25.47 -36.55
CA ARG A 503 9.01 26.32 -35.48
C ARG A 503 9.72 26.14 -34.16
N VAL A 504 10.10 24.91 -33.82
CA VAL A 504 10.90 24.61 -32.63
C VAL A 504 12.28 25.27 -32.72
N VAL A 505 12.92 25.25 -33.90
CA VAL A 505 14.19 25.97 -34.10
C VAL A 505 14.02 27.48 -33.93
N ALA A 506 12.93 28.05 -34.46
CA ALA A 506 12.72 29.50 -34.46
C ALA A 506 12.17 30.05 -33.13
N SER A 507 11.33 29.28 -32.43
CA SER A 507 10.49 29.75 -31.32
C SER A 507 10.62 28.90 -30.06
N GLY A 508 11.49 27.89 -30.08
CA GLY A 508 11.75 27.00 -28.94
C GLY A 508 10.69 25.91 -28.75
N ASP A 509 11.08 24.90 -27.99
CA ASP A 509 10.28 23.70 -27.71
C ASP A 509 9.01 24.00 -26.90
N LEU A 510 9.05 25.01 -26.02
CA LEU A 510 7.90 25.39 -25.20
C LEU A 510 6.69 25.80 -26.05
N THR A 511 6.91 26.43 -27.21
CA THR A 511 5.85 26.79 -28.14
C THR A 511 5.09 25.56 -28.63
N LEU A 512 5.79 24.46 -28.92
CA LEU A 512 5.18 23.18 -29.28
C LEU A 512 4.45 22.57 -28.09
N ALA A 513 5.12 22.48 -26.93
CA ALA A 513 4.54 21.88 -25.72
C ALA A 513 3.19 22.53 -25.34
N VAL A 514 3.13 23.87 -25.30
CA VAL A 514 1.90 24.63 -25.04
C VAL A 514 0.85 24.38 -26.12
N SER A 515 1.25 24.30 -27.39
CA SER A 515 0.31 24.05 -28.49
C SER A 515 -0.31 22.66 -28.42
N LEU A 516 0.47 21.62 -28.09
CA LEU A 516 -0.04 20.26 -27.91
C LEU A 516 -0.93 20.17 -26.67
N ALA A 517 -0.49 20.72 -25.54
CA ALA A 517 -1.23 20.68 -24.27
C ALA A 517 -2.52 21.53 -24.29
N ALA A 518 -2.59 22.56 -25.14
CA ALA A 518 -3.83 23.30 -25.37
C ALA A 518 -4.81 22.57 -26.31
N GLY A 519 -4.39 21.50 -26.99
CA GLY A 519 -5.18 20.76 -27.97
C GLY A 519 -6.27 19.88 -27.37
N GLY A 520 -7.28 19.52 -28.19
CA GLY A 520 -8.38 18.64 -27.74
C GLY A 520 -7.94 17.20 -27.44
N GLU A 521 -6.94 16.68 -28.16
CA GLU A 521 -6.38 15.35 -27.90
C GLU A 521 -5.76 15.25 -26.50
N TYR A 522 -5.02 16.28 -26.08
CA TYR A 522 -4.43 16.32 -24.75
C TYR A 522 -5.51 16.35 -23.66
N VAL A 523 -6.58 17.13 -23.85
CA VAL A 523 -7.73 17.17 -22.91
C VAL A 523 -8.37 15.79 -22.77
N GLN A 524 -8.64 15.09 -23.87
CA GLN A 524 -9.20 13.74 -23.82
C GLN A 524 -8.27 12.76 -23.08
N LYS A 525 -6.97 12.86 -23.33
CA LYS A 525 -5.98 12.01 -22.63
C LYS A 525 -5.84 12.37 -21.16
N SER A 526 -6.01 13.63 -20.78
CA SER A 526 -5.95 14.05 -19.37
C SER A 526 -7.08 13.42 -18.56
N ALA A 527 -8.32 13.41 -19.06
CA ALA A 527 -9.46 12.75 -18.42
C ALA A 527 -9.28 11.23 -18.30
N LEU A 528 -8.56 10.59 -19.23
CA LEU A 528 -8.25 9.16 -19.14
C LEU A 528 -7.09 8.86 -18.19
N ARG A 529 -6.11 9.77 -18.11
CA ARG A 529 -4.92 9.61 -17.27
C ARG A 529 -5.19 9.94 -15.82
N PHE A 530 -6.08 10.89 -15.56
CA PHE A 530 -6.44 11.40 -14.24
C PHE A 530 -7.96 11.48 -14.12
N PRO A 531 -8.66 10.34 -14.15
CA PRO A 531 -10.12 10.29 -14.16
C PRO A 531 -10.74 10.70 -12.82
#